data_AF-A0A1F5ZU92-F1
#
_entry.id   AF-A0A1F5ZU92-F1
#
_cell.length_a   1.000
_cell.length_b   1.000
_cell.length_c   1.000
_cell.angle_alpha   90.00
_cell.angle_beta   90.00
_cell.angle_gamma   90.00
#
_symmetry.space_group_name_H-M   'P 1'
#
loop_
_entity.id
_entity.type
_entity.pdbx_description
1 polymer ?
#
loop_
_entity_poly.entity_id
_entity_poly.type
_entity_poly.pdbx_seq_one_letter_code
_entity_poly.pdbx_strand_id
1 'polypeptide(L)'
;MKQKSFYFPHFKRTIAAAGSHLKNLIYKFTPVLFVSLISFNLLYPFFQEKTDEKKIADKILLDPNNPLFHENLGKKYITFNLYAAKREYALADRLDHFEQIKRYDAQLMQEYSYWQNIYSSFPTYDYAQLKLAEISYFKGDTIKTNNLINSILKKNPYDFWGLKLKNKILTVSDENN
;
A
#
# COMPACT_ATOMS: atom_id res chain seq x y z
N MET A 1 41.76 -7.14 103.97
CA MET A 1 41.23 -7.84 102.78
C MET A 1 40.87 -6.81 101.72
N LYS A 2 41.56 -6.76 100.57
CA LYS A 2 41.22 -5.86 99.45
C LYS A 2 40.62 -6.70 98.32
N GLN A 3 39.37 -6.42 97.95
CA GLN A 3 38.68 -7.02 96.82
C GLN A 3 39.36 -6.58 95.51
N LYS A 4 39.78 -7.56 94.68
CA LYS A 4 40.21 -7.31 93.30
C LYS A 4 38.96 -7.23 92.42
N SER A 5 38.68 -6.06 91.86
CA SER A 5 37.64 -5.87 90.84
C SER A 5 38.08 -6.54 89.54
N PHE A 6 37.28 -7.48 89.04
CA PHE A 6 37.44 -8.07 87.71
C PHE A 6 37.04 -7.05 86.65
N TYR A 7 38.02 -6.50 85.94
CA TYR A 7 37.76 -5.75 84.70
C TYR A 7 37.57 -6.74 83.56
N PHE A 8 36.35 -6.80 83.02
CA PHE A 8 36.08 -7.54 81.79
C PHE A 8 36.73 -6.81 80.59
N PRO A 9 37.52 -7.49 79.77
CA PRO A 9 38.13 -6.87 78.59
C PRO A 9 37.05 -6.53 77.56
N HIS A 10 36.88 -5.25 77.26
CA HIS A 10 36.06 -4.80 76.14
C HIS A 10 36.76 -5.14 74.82
N PHE A 11 36.42 -6.29 74.24
CA PHE A 11 36.79 -6.58 72.86
C PHE A 11 35.94 -5.71 71.93
N LYS A 12 36.55 -4.70 71.30
CA LYS A 12 35.93 -3.96 70.19
C LYS A 12 35.75 -4.93 69.01
N ARG A 13 34.57 -5.54 68.88
CA ARG A 13 34.21 -6.32 67.69
C ARG A 13 33.75 -5.36 66.59
N THR A 14 34.57 -5.18 65.56
CA THR A 14 34.17 -4.55 64.31
C THR A 14 33.42 -5.58 63.47
N ILE A 15 32.09 -5.51 63.44
CA ILE A 15 31.29 -6.30 62.51
C ILE A 15 31.48 -5.66 61.13
N ALA A 16 32.26 -6.29 60.26
CA ALA A 16 32.41 -5.84 58.88
C ALA A 16 31.03 -5.90 58.20
N ALA A 17 30.47 -4.74 57.86
CA ALA A 17 29.18 -4.66 57.18
C ALA A 17 29.29 -5.34 55.80
N ALA A 18 28.72 -6.55 55.69
CA ALA A 18 28.60 -7.28 54.44
C ALA A 18 27.68 -6.51 53.48
N GLY A 19 28.25 -5.61 52.68
CA GLY A 19 27.49 -4.76 51.77
C GLY A 19 28.23 -3.55 51.22
N SER A 20 29.37 -3.16 51.80
CA SER A 20 30.18 -2.04 51.29
C SER A 20 30.74 -2.33 49.88
N HIS A 21 31.15 -3.57 49.61
CA HIS A 21 31.63 -3.99 48.30
C HIS A 21 30.53 -3.94 47.22
N LEU A 22 29.30 -4.32 47.56
CA LEU A 22 28.15 -4.32 46.65
C LEU A 22 27.74 -2.90 46.25
N LYS A 23 27.74 -1.95 47.20
CA LYS A 23 27.49 -0.53 46.92
C LYS A 23 28.56 0.07 46.01
N ASN A 24 29.84 -0.25 46.25
CA ASN A 24 30.93 0.20 45.39
C ASN A 24 30.86 -0.40 43.98
N LEU A 25 30.40 -1.65 43.87
CA LEU A 25 30.21 -2.30 42.57
C LEU A 25 29.09 -1.62 41.79
N ILE A 26 27.92 -1.43 42.41
CA ILE A 26 26.76 -0.76 41.79
C ILE A 26 27.17 0.64 41.33
N TYR A 27 27.79 1.46 42.20
CA TYR A 27 28.15 2.84 41.87
C TYR A 27 29.10 2.94 40.67
N LYS A 28 30.07 2.00 40.55
CA LYS A 28 31.01 1.92 39.42
C LYS A 28 30.32 1.54 38.11
N PHE A 29 29.30 0.68 38.15
CA PHE A 29 28.60 0.24 36.94
C PHE A 29 27.42 1.13 36.53
N THR A 30 26.85 1.92 37.45
CA THR A 30 25.77 2.89 37.14
C THR A 30 26.07 3.78 35.94
N PRO A 31 27.22 4.48 35.86
CA PRO A 31 27.51 5.35 34.71
C PRO A 31 27.65 4.57 33.41
N VAL A 32 28.22 3.36 33.45
CA VAL A 32 28.34 2.48 32.26
C VAL A 32 26.97 2.05 31.76
N LEU A 33 26.07 1.65 32.68
CA LEU A 33 24.68 1.32 32.35
C LEU A 33 23.95 2.52 31.75
N PHE A 34 24.12 3.71 32.35
CA PHE A 34 23.46 4.93 31.89
C PHE A 34 23.92 5.31 30.48
N VAL A 35 25.22 5.25 30.20
CA VAL A 35 25.77 5.47 28.85
C VAL A 35 25.25 4.40 27.89
N SER A 36 25.19 3.13 28.27
CA SER A 36 24.66 2.07 27.38
C SER A 36 23.19 2.29 27.03
N LEU A 37 22.37 2.76 27.99
CA LEU A 37 20.95 3.03 27.79
C LEU A 37 20.76 4.20 26.81
N ILE A 38 21.57 5.26 26.97
CA ILE A 38 21.59 6.40 26.04
C ILE A 38 22.02 5.93 24.64
N SER A 39 23.12 5.18 24.53
CA SER A 39 23.60 4.66 23.24
C SER A 39 22.56 3.75 22.57
N PHE A 40 21.90 2.89 23.34
CA PHE A 40 20.84 2.03 22.81
C PHE A 40 19.66 2.85 22.30
N ASN A 41 19.23 3.86 23.05
CA ASN A 41 18.13 4.75 22.65
C ASN A 41 18.47 5.56 21.38
N LEU A 42 19.72 6.02 21.25
CA LEU A 42 20.19 6.75 20.06
C LEU A 42 20.33 5.84 18.82
N LEU A 43 20.72 4.58 19.00
CA LEU A 43 20.93 3.64 17.89
C LEU A 43 19.66 2.86 17.52
N TYR A 44 18.69 2.78 18.41
CA TYR A 44 17.44 2.05 18.19
C TYR A 44 16.69 2.47 16.91
N PRO A 45 16.52 3.77 16.58
CA PRO A 45 15.86 4.20 15.35
C PRO A 45 16.56 3.67 14.10
N PHE A 46 17.90 3.62 14.11
CA PHE A 46 18.69 3.16 12.97
C PHE A 46 18.51 1.65 12.69
N PHE A 47 18.34 0.84 13.75
CA PHE A 47 18.03 -0.58 13.61
C PHE A 47 16.57 -0.83 13.20
N GLN A 48 15.63 -0.02 13.69
CA GLN A 48 14.23 -0.10 13.23
C GLN A 48 14.10 0.23 11.74
N GLU A 49 14.77 1.28 11.27
CA GLU A 49 14.63 1.73 9.88
C GLU A 49 15.06 0.66 8.87
N LYS A 50 16.21 0.00 9.11
CA LYS A 50 16.69 -1.12 8.27
C LYS A 50 15.77 -2.33 8.30
N THR A 51 15.12 -2.62 9.43
CA THR A 51 14.20 -3.77 9.53
C THR A 51 12.88 -3.49 8.82
N ASP A 52 12.40 -2.25 8.82
CA ASP A 52 11.21 -1.85 8.08
C ASP A 52 11.42 -1.87 6.57
N GLU A 53 12.54 -1.33 6.07
CA GLU A 53 12.86 -1.38 4.64
C GLU A 53 12.91 -2.83 4.14
N LYS A 54 13.59 -3.71 4.89
CA LYS A 54 13.65 -5.13 4.55
C LYS A 54 12.27 -5.79 4.51
N LYS A 55 11.40 -5.49 5.48
CA LYS A 55 10.01 -5.99 5.48
C LYS A 55 9.21 -5.51 4.28
N ILE A 56 9.41 -4.26 3.84
CA ILE A 56 8.74 -3.73 2.64
C ILE A 56 9.29 -4.41 1.39
N ALA A 57 10.61 -4.57 1.28
CA ALA A 57 11.24 -5.29 0.17
C ALA A 57 10.76 -6.75 0.09
N ASP A 58 10.68 -7.46 1.23
CA ASP A 58 10.16 -8.83 1.28
C ASP A 58 8.70 -8.91 0.79
N LYS A 59 7.88 -7.89 1.09
CA LYS A 59 6.50 -7.80 0.57
C LYS A 59 6.46 -7.55 -0.93
N ILE A 60 7.33 -6.69 -1.46
CA ILE A 60 7.47 -6.45 -2.91
C ILE A 60 7.91 -7.74 -3.62
N LEU A 61 8.78 -8.54 -3.02
CA LEU A 61 9.17 -9.83 -3.61
C LEU A 61 8.00 -10.82 -3.71
N LEU A 62 7.07 -10.78 -2.75
CA LEU A 62 5.88 -11.64 -2.75
C LEU A 62 4.80 -11.14 -3.70
N ASP A 63 4.60 -9.83 -3.79
CA ASP A 63 3.62 -9.20 -4.68
C ASP A 63 4.21 -7.91 -5.31
N PRO A 64 4.96 -8.05 -6.41
CA PRO A 64 5.70 -6.95 -7.03
C PRO A 64 4.80 -5.96 -7.78
N ASN A 65 3.53 -6.29 -7.97
CA ASN A 65 2.60 -5.43 -8.69
C ASN A 65 1.69 -4.66 -7.73
N ASN A 66 1.94 -4.72 -6.43
CA ASN A 66 1.15 -4.02 -5.42
C ASN A 66 1.57 -2.56 -5.32
N PRO A 67 0.73 -1.59 -5.74
CA PRO A 67 1.11 -0.17 -5.72
C PRO A 67 1.40 0.33 -4.29
N LEU A 68 0.71 -0.21 -3.28
CA LEU A 68 0.89 0.19 -1.89
C LEU A 68 2.29 -0.14 -1.36
N PHE A 69 2.91 -1.23 -1.81
CA PHE A 69 4.25 -1.59 -1.35
C PHE A 69 5.32 -0.65 -1.92
N HIS A 70 5.17 -0.27 -3.19
CA HIS A 70 6.02 0.74 -3.82
C HIS A 70 5.84 2.13 -3.21
N GLU A 71 4.61 2.53 -2.90
CA GLU A 71 4.35 3.80 -2.20
C GLU A 71 5.02 3.83 -0.81
N ASN A 72 4.92 2.73 -0.05
CA ASN A 72 5.55 2.62 1.27
C ASN A 72 7.09 2.65 1.19
N LEU A 73 7.67 2.04 0.15
CA LEU A 73 9.11 2.12 -0.08
C LEU A 73 9.54 3.56 -0.46
N GLY A 74 8.75 4.23 -1.31
CA GLY A 74 8.96 5.64 -1.65
C GLY A 74 8.91 6.58 -0.45
N LYS A 75 7.96 6.37 0.48
CA LYS A 75 7.87 7.10 1.76
C LYS A 75 9.12 6.92 2.62
N LYS A 76 9.73 5.74 2.61
CA LYS A 76 11.00 5.51 3.32
C LYS A 76 12.15 6.25 2.65
N TYR A 77 12.25 6.19 1.32
CA TYR A 77 13.35 6.83 0.60
C TYR A 77 13.32 8.37 0.59
N ILE A 78 12.19 9.01 0.88
CA ILE A 78 12.06 10.46 0.73
C ILE A 78 13.05 11.26 1.60
N THR A 79 13.46 10.71 2.74
CA THR A 79 14.31 11.40 3.72
C THR A 79 15.81 11.29 3.41
N PHE A 80 16.25 10.28 2.66
CA PHE A 80 17.68 10.03 2.41
C PHE A 80 18.04 9.75 0.94
N ASN A 81 17.08 9.46 0.07
CA ASN A 81 17.31 9.24 -1.36
C ASN A 81 16.09 9.66 -2.22
N LEU A 82 16.02 10.97 -2.50
CA LEU A 82 14.92 11.56 -3.25
C LEU A 82 14.75 10.95 -4.66
N TYR A 83 15.85 10.58 -5.33
CA TYR A 83 15.78 9.97 -6.65
C TYR A 83 15.15 8.57 -6.60
N ALA A 84 15.54 7.74 -5.64
CA ALA A 84 14.90 6.44 -5.43
C ALA A 84 13.42 6.61 -5.06
N ALA A 85 13.10 7.54 -4.16
CA ALA A 85 11.72 7.83 -3.77
C ALA A 85 10.83 8.17 -4.97
N LYS A 86 11.29 9.09 -5.84
CA LYS A 86 10.54 9.47 -7.05
C LYS A 86 10.26 8.29 -7.98
N ARG A 87 11.22 7.38 -8.14
CA ARG A 87 11.03 6.18 -8.97
C ARG A 87 9.98 5.24 -8.39
N GLU A 88 10.03 5.01 -7.08
CA GLU A 88 9.05 4.15 -6.41
C GLU A 88 7.63 4.72 -6.47
N TYR A 89 7.47 6.03 -6.27
CA TYR A 89 6.15 6.68 -6.44
C TYR A 89 5.64 6.58 -7.88
N ALA A 90 6.49 6.86 -8.88
CA ALA A 90 6.10 6.74 -10.28
C ALA A 90 5.70 5.29 -10.65
N LEU A 91 6.33 4.30 -10.03
CA LEU A 91 5.98 2.90 -10.21
C LEU A 91 4.63 2.57 -9.53
N ALA A 92 4.42 3.03 -8.30
CA ALA A 92 3.15 2.88 -7.59
C ALA A 92 1.97 3.48 -8.39
N ASP A 93 2.11 4.70 -8.88
CA ASP A 93 1.08 5.38 -9.69
C ASP A 93 0.76 4.59 -10.97
N ARG A 94 1.79 4.07 -11.64
CA ARG A 94 1.62 3.25 -12.85
C ARG A 94 0.88 1.95 -12.56
N LEU A 95 1.24 1.27 -11.46
CA LEU A 95 0.63 0.01 -11.07
C LEU A 95 -0.84 0.20 -10.65
N ASP A 96 -1.13 1.26 -9.89
CA ASP A 96 -2.49 1.59 -9.50
C ASP A 96 -3.35 1.92 -10.73
N HIS A 97 -2.83 2.72 -11.66
CA HIS A 97 -3.52 3.00 -12.92
C HIS A 97 -3.81 1.72 -13.73
N PHE A 98 -2.85 0.82 -13.83
CA PHE A 98 -3.05 -0.46 -14.50
C PHE A 98 -4.11 -1.32 -13.80
N GLU A 99 -4.12 -1.35 -12.47
CA GLU A 99 -5.12 -2.08 -11.70
C GLU A 99 -6.52 -1.49 -11.90
N GLN A 100 -6.65 -0.16 -11.95
CA GLN A 100 -7.91 0.52 -12.25
C GLN A 100 -8.42 0.15 -13.65
N ILE A 101 -7.55 0.18 -14.68
CA ILE A 101 -7.91 -0.25 -16.04
C ILE A 101 -8.41 -1.69 -16.03
N LYS A 102 -7.68 -2.60 -15.36
CA LYS A 102 -8.06 -4.01 -15.26
C LYS A 102 -9.42 -4.20 -14.59
N ARG A 103 -9.69 -3.46 -13.51
CA ARG A 103 -10.99 -3.50 -12.81
C ARG A 103 -12.12 -2.99 -13.71
N TYR A 104 -11.87 -1.90 -14.43
CA TYR A 104 -12.82 -1.34 -15.39
C TYR A 104 -13.13 -2.32 -16.53
N ASP A 105 -12.11 -2.97 -17.10
CA ASP A 105 -12.29 -4.00 -18.13
C ASP A 105 -13.11 -5.19 -17.62
N ALA A 106 -12.86 -5.65 -16.39
CA ALA A 106 -13.62 -6.73 -15.79
C ALA A 106 -15.11 -6.35 -15.60
N GLN A 107 -15.38 -5.12 -15.17
CA GLN A 107 -16.76 -4.59 -15.05
C GLN A 107 -17.43 -4.52 -16.43
N LEU A 108 -16.75 -3.99 -17.45
CA LEU A 108 -17.26 -3.96 -18.82
C LEU A 108 -17.55 -5.36 -19.38
N MET A 109 -16.71 -6.36 -19.07
CA MET A 109 -16.96 -7.75 -19.47
C MET A 109 -18.19 -8.35 -18.79
N GLN A 110 -18.38 -8.07 -17.50
CA GLN A 110 -19.55 -8.51 -16.75
C GLN A 110 -20.82 -7.86 -17.31
N GLU A 111 -20.79 -6.54 -17.53
CA GLU A 111 -21.91 -5.79 -18.09
C GLU A 111 -22.24 -6.26 -19.51
N TYR A 112 -21.22 -6.50 -20.33
CA TYR A 112 -21.38 -7.07 -21.67
C TYR A 112 -22.13 -8.40 -21.61
N SER A 113 -21.70 -9.31 -20.72
CA SER A 113 -22.30 -10.64 -20.59
C SER A 113 -23.77 -10.54 -20.15
N TYR A 114 -24.08 -9.64 -19.22
CA TYR A 114 -25.43 -9.37 -18.78
C TYR A 114 -26.33 -8.87 -19.94
N TRP A 115 -25.91 -7.84 -20.67
CA TRP A 115 -26.70 -7.31 -21.78
C TRP A 115 -26.78 -8.27 -22.97
N GLN A 116 -25.74 -9.07 -23.20
CA GLN A 116 -25.74 -10.09 -24.24
C GLN A 116 -26.78 -11.17 -23.94
N ASN A 117 -26.90 -11.58 -22.68
CA ASN A 117 -27.93 -12.53 -22.27
C ASN A 117 -29.34 -11.95 -22.50
N ILE A 118 -29.58 -10.71 -22.07
CA ILE A 118 -30.86 -10.03 -22.30
C ILE A 118 -31.17 -9.92 -23.79
N TYR A 119 -30.21 -9.47 -24.59
CA TYR A 119 -30.38 -9.34 -26.04
C TYR A 119 -30.68 -10.68 -26.71
N SER A 120 -30.06 -11.76 -26.24
CA SER A 120 -30.32 -13.11 -26.76
C SER A 120 -31.73 -13.59 -26.44
N SER A 121 -32.27 -13.24 -25.28
CA SER A 121 -33.66 -13.54 -24.90
C SER A 121 -34.69 -12.61 -25.54
N PHE A 122 -34.32 -11.34 -25.76
CA PHE A 122 -35.19 -10.29 -26.28
C PHE A 122 -34.49 -9.48 -27.39
N PRO A 123 -34.35 -10.02 -28.61
CA PRO A 123 -33.61 -9.37 -29.69
C PRO A 123 -34.21 -8.03 -30.15
N THR A 124 -35.50 -7.82 -29.89
CA THR A 124 -36.20 -6.57 -30.22
C THR A 124 -36.06 -5.49 -29.15
N TYR A 125 -35.42 -5.78 -28.01
CA TYR A 125 -35.24 -4.81 -26.94
C TYR A 125 -34.09 -3.85 -27.27
N ASP A 126 -34.44 -2.70 -27.84
CA ASP A 126 -33.47 -1.74 -28.38
C ASP A 126 -32.50 -1.19 -27.32
N TYR A 127 -32.90 -1.12 -26.04
CA TYR A 127 -32.01 -0.68 -24.97
C TYR A 127 -30.83 -1.65 -24.75
N ALA A 128 -31.07 -2.97 -24.84
CA ALA A 128 -29.99 -3.95 -24.75
C ALA A 128 -29.03 -3.85 -25.95
N GLN A 129 -29.57 -3.61 -27.16
CA GLN A 129 -28.74 -3.34 -28.34
C GLN A 129 -27.86 -2.10 -28.13
N LEU A 130 -28.43 -1.02 -27.57
CA LEU A 130 -27.74 0.23 -27.33
C LEU A 130 -26.61 0.07 -26.30
N LYS A 131 -26.86 -0.69 -25.23
CA LYS A 131 -25.85 -1.01 -24.22
C LYS A 131 -24.70 -1.85 -24.79
N LEU A 132 -25.01 -2.84 -25.62
CA LEU A 132 -23.98 -3.62 -26.32
C LEU A 132 -23.17 -2.76 -27.28
N ALA A 133 -23.78 -1.79 -27.96
CA ALA A 133 -23.07 -0.85 -28.82
C ALA A 133 -22.13 0.06 -28.01
N GLU A 134 -22.61 0.63 -26.91
CA GLU A 134 -21.81 1.47 -26.01
C GLU A 134 -20.60 0.71 -25.45
N ILE A 135 -20.78 -0.53 -25.00
CA ILE A 135 -19.68 -1.35 -24.49
C ILE A 135 -18.70 -1.73 -25.61
N SER A 136 -19.21 -2.03 -26.81
CA SER A 136 -18.34 -2.34 -27.97
C SER A 136 -17.50 -1.12 -28.36
N TYR A 137 -18.05 0.09 -28.25
CA TYR A 137 -17.34 1.34 -28.47
C TYR A 137 -16.19 1.51 -27.46
N PHE A 138 -16.44 1.30 -26.16
CA PHE A 138 -15.40 1.38 -25.14
C PHE A 138 -14.30 0.32 -25.30
N LYS A 139 -14.61 -0.82 -25.92
CA LYS A 139 -13.62 -1.84 -26.28
C LYS A 139 -12.86 -1.55 -27.59
N GLY A 140 -13.21 -0.48 -28.30
CA GLY A 140 -12.62 -0.13 -29.60
C GLY A 140 -13.16 -0.94 -30.79
N ASP A 141 -14.22 -1.72 -30.63
CA ASP A 141 -14.85 -2.47 -31.73
C ASP A 141 -15.86 -1.58 -32.46
N THR A 142 -15.32 -0.70 -33.31
CA THR A 142 -16.11 0.30 -34.05
C THR A 142 -17.04 -0.34 -35.08
N ILE A 143 -16.67 -1.50 -35.65
CA ILE A 143 -17.49 -2.24 -36.62
C ILE A 143 -18.76 -2.74 -35.95
N LYS A 144 -18.61 -3.47 -34.83
CA LYS A 144 -19.75 -4.00 -34.09
C LYS A 144 -20.63 -2.90 -33.54
N THR A 145 -20.01 -1.84 -33.02
CA THR A 145 -20.72 -0.65 -32.56
C THR A 145 -21.59 -0.07 -33.67
N ASN A 146 -21.03 0.18 -34.86
CA ASN A 146 -21.76 0.72 -36.01
C ASN A 146 -22.90 -0.20 -36.46
N ASN A 147 -22.67 -1.51 -36.49
CA ASN A 147 -23.71 -2.48 -36.87
C ASN A 147 -24.91 -2.43 -35.92
N LEU A 148 -24.66 -2.38 -34.61
CA LEU A 148 -25.72 -2.30 -33.60
C LEU A 148 -26.46 -0.95 -33.66
N ILE A 149 -25.75 0.17 -33.79
CA ILE A 149 -26.37 1.49 -33.91
C ILE A 149 -27.22 1.61 -35.18
N ASN A 150 -26.71 1.14 -36.32
CA ASN A 150 -27.46 1.19 -37.58
C ASN A 150 -28.72 0.32 -37.52
N SER A 151 -28.68 -0.82 -36.81
CA SER A 151 -29.87 -1.63 -36.53
C SER A 151 -30.92 -0.84 -35.74
N ILE A 152 -30.52 -0.13 -34.68
CA ILE A 152 -31.41 0.70 -33.87
C ILE A 152 -31.98 1.86 -34.68
N LEU A 153 -31.14 2.63 -35.37
CA LEU A 153 -31.55 3.80 -36.15
C LEU A 153 -32.40 3.43 -37.37
N LYS A 154 -32.27 2.22 -37.91
CA LYS A 154 -33.17 1.72 -38.95
C LYS A 154 -34.60 1.55 -38.43
N LYS A 155 -34.78 1.16 -37.17
CA LYS A 155 -36.10 1.03 -36.53
C LYS A 155 -36.62 2.38 -36.04
N ASN A 156 -35.76 3.16 -35.40
CA ASN A 156 -36.06 4.47 -34.86
C ASN A 156 -34.98 5.49 -35.28
N PRO A 157 -35.17 6.18 -36.42
CA PRO A 157 -34.19 7.14 -36.94
C PRO A 157 -33.87 8.32 -36.01
N TYR A 158 -34.75 8.58 -35.05
CA TYR A 158 -34.64 9.71 -34.12
C TYR A 158 -34.21 9.27 -32.71
N ASP A 159 -33.69 8.05 -32.55
CA ASP A 159 -33.18 7.60 -31.25
C ASP A 159 -32.02 8.49 -30.80
N PHE A 160 -32.27 9.26 -29.73
CA PHE A 160 -31.32 10.24 -29.21
C PHE A 160 -29.97 9.60 -28.84
N TRP A 161 -30.00 8.43 -28.22
CA TRP A 161 -28.79 7.76 -27.73
C TRP A 161 -28.02 7.11 -28.87
N GLY A 162 -28.71 6.51 -29.85
CA GLY A 162 -28.11 5.98 -31.07
C GLY A 162 -27.42 7.07 -31.90
N LEU A 163 -28.07 8.21 -32.08
CA LEU A 163 -27.48 9.38 -32.77
C LEU A 163 -26.28 9.94 -32.01
N LYS A 164 -26.39 10.08 -30.68
CA LYS A 164 -25.30 10.55 -29.83
C LYS A 164 -24.06 9.66 -29.94
N LEU A 165 -24.25 8.33 -29.92
CA LEU A 165 -23.14 7.38 -30.03
C LEU A 165 -22.55 7.36 -31.44
N LYS A 166 -23.39 7.47 -32.49
CA LYS A 166 -22.95 7.59 -33.88
C LYS A 166 -22.04 8.79 -34.10
N ASN A 167 -22.41 9.94 -33.56
CA ASN A 167 -21.61 11.17 -33.68
C ASN A 167 -20.25 11.03 -33.00
N LYS A 168 -20.17 10.36 -31.85
CA LYS A 168 -18.89 10.09 -31.18
C LYS A 168 -17.93 9.25 -32.03
N ILE A 169 -18.43 8.27 -32.77
CA ILE A 169 -17.61 7.42 -33.62
C ILE A 169 -17.01 8.24 -34.77
N LEU A 170 -17.83 9.11 -35.39
CA LEU A 170 -17.40 9.97 -36.50
C LEU A 170 -16.33 10.97 -36.07
N THR A 171 -16.46 11.57 -34.88
CA THR A 171 -15.44 12.50 -34.38
C THR A 171 -14.10 11.83 -34.12
N VAL A 172 -14.09 10.57 -33.67
CA VAL A 172 -12.84 9.82 -33.44
C VAL A 172 -12.17 9.39 -34.74
N SER A 173 -12.93 9.13 -35.82
CA SER A 173 -12.35 8.81 -37.13
C SER A 173 -11.70 10.02 -37.80
N ASP A 174 -12.18 11.23 -37.53
CA ASP A 174 -11.66 12.46 -38.15
C ASP A 174 -10.35 12.95 -37.47
N GLU A 175 -10.12 12.61 -36.20
CA GLU A 175 -8.88 12.96 -35.48
C GLU A 175 -7.69 12.02 -35.80
N ASN A 176 -7.94 10.89 -36.46
CA ASN A 176 -6.92 9.88 -36.79
C ASN A 176 -6.51 9.88 -38.28
N ASN A 177 -7.01 10.83 -39.09
CA ASN A 177 -6.63 11.07 -40.48
C ASN A 177 -5.86 12.39 -40.61
#